data_AF-A0A965DLR2-F1
#
_entry.id   AF-A0A965DLR2-F1
#
_cell.length_a   1.000
_cell.length_b   1.000
_cell.length_c   1.000
_cell.angle_alpha   90.00
_cell.angle_beta   90.00
_cell.angle_gamma   90.00
#
_symmetry.space_group_name_H-M   'P 1'
#
loop_
_entity.id
_entity.type
_entity.pdbx_description
1 polymer ?
#
loop_
_entity_poly.entity_id
_entity_poly.type
_entity_poly.pdbx_seq_one_letter_code
_entity_poly.pdbx_strand_id
1 'polypeptide(L)'
;MSTRNIVLISIVAFILLLGGCGCSGYNGLVQKDQNVKSKWANVESDYHQKAQGQLSGAIGRLLVSVERYPELKATEAFRDLQAQLEGTENRIKVSRNDFNAAVQDYNTSVKKFPMVLFSGMFGFNEKGYFTAEAGAEKAPTVDFNK
;
A
#
# COMPACT_ATOMS: atom_id res chain seq x y z
N MET A 1 40.91 39.87 16.06
CA MET A 1 39.50 39.42 15.95
C MET A 1 39.15 38.72 17.26
N SER A 2 38.15 39.19 18.02
CA SER A 2 37.82 38.64 19.34
C SER A 2 37.28 37.21 19.21
N THR A 3 37.65 36.32 20.14
CA THR A 3 37.21 34.92 20.22
C THR A 3 35.69 34.78 20.10
N ARG A 4 34.94 35.77 20.60
CA ARG A 4 33.48 35.83 20.53
C ARG A 4 32.94 35.95 19.10
N ASN A 5 33.65 36.64 18.21
CA ASN A 5 33.26 36.78 16.80
C ASN A 5 33.59 35.51 16.01
N ILE A 6 34.69 34.82 16.36
CA ILE A 6 35.05 33.54 15.74
C ILE A 6 34.02 32.46 16.12
N VAL A 7 33.58 32.44 17.38
CA VAL A 7 32.52 31.53 17.84
C VAL A 7 31.20 31.79 17.12
N LEU A 8 30.77 33.06 16.99
CA LEU A 8 29.53 33.39 16.27
C LEU A 8 29.58 33.00 14.79
N ILE A 9 30.71 33.22 14.12
CA ILE A 9 30.88 32.83 12.70
C ILE A 9 30.81 31.31 12.55
N SER A 10 31.40 30.54 13.47
CA SER A 10 31.34 29.07 13.43
C SER A 10 29.92 28.53 13.62
N ILE A 11 29.13 29.13 14.51
CA ILE A 11 27.73 28.75 14.76
C ILE A 11 26.86 29.07 13.53
N VAL A 12 27.03 30.25 12.94
CA VAL A 12 26.28 30.66 11.75
C VAL A 12 26.66 29.80 10.53
N ALA A 13 27.94 29.47 10.37
CA ALA A 13 28.40 28.56 9.33
C ALA A 13 27.83 27.14 9.50
N PHE A 14 27.72 26.65 10.74
CA PHE A 14 27.12 25.35 11.05
C PHE A 14 25.61 25.33 10.77
N ILE A 15 24.88 26.42 11.10
CA ILE A 15 23.45 26.58 10.80
C ILE A 15 23.21 26.64 9.27
N LEU A 16 24.07 27.35 8.52
CA LEU A 16 23.98 27.42 7.05
C LEU A 16 24.33 26.09 6.37
N LEU A 17 25.31 25.34 6.90
CA LEU A 17 25.65 23.99 6.45
C LEU A 17 24.52 22.98 6.71
N LEU A 18 23.85 23.07 7.86
CA LEU A 18 22.68 22.24 8.18
C LEU A 18 21.45 22.63 7.33
N GLY A 19 21.24 23.91 7.08
CA GLY A 19 20.13 24.40 6.24
C GLY A 19 20.26 24.03 4.76
N GLY A 20 21.48 23.94 4.22
CA GLY A 20 21.73 23.58 2.82
C GLY A 20 21.68 22.07 2.51
N CYS A 21 22.02 21.22 3.48
CA CYS A 21 22.09 19.75 3.32
C CYS A 21 20.71 19.06 3.52
N GLY A 22 19.81 19.65 4.30
CA GLY A 22 18.50 19.05 4.63
C GLY A 22 17.59 18.84 3.42
N CYS A 23 17.63 19.71 2.42
CA CYS A 23 16.71 19.65 1.27
C CYS A 23 16.95 18.44 0.34
N SER A 24 18.18 17.93 0.23
CA SER A 24 18.49 16.84 -0.71
C SER A 24 18.01 15.48 -0.18
N GLY A 25 18.25 15.18 1.10
CA GLY A 25 17.75 13.96 1.75
C GLY A 25 16.24 13.96 1.98
N TYR A 26 15.66 15.13 2.29
CA TYR A 26 14.22 15.30 2.45
C TYR A 26 13.45 14.98 1.17
N ASN A 27 13.92 15.46 0.01
CA ASN A 27 13.24 15.26 -1.26
C ASN A 27 13.16 13.76 -1.64
N GLY A 28 14.23 12.98 -1.36
CA GLY A 28 14.23 11.54 -1.61
C GLY A 28 13.23 10.77 -0.74
N LEU A 29 13.09 11.14 0.54
CA LEU A 29 12.10 10.54 1.42
C LEU A 29 10.67 10.95 1.10
N VAL A 30 10.45 12.21 0.71
CA VAL A 30 9.15 12.67 0.21
C VAL A 30 8.75 11.88 -1.02
N GLN A 31 9.67 11.65 -1.97
CA GLN A 31 9.36 10.83 -3.15
C GLN A 31 8.96 9.40 -2.77
N LYS A 32 9.64 8.77 -1.81
CA LYS A 32 9.27 7.43 -1.32
C LYS A 32 7.94 7.43 -0.56
N ASP A 33 7.68 8.47 0.23
CA ASP A 33 6.39 8.66 0.91
C ASP A 33 5.24 8.79 -0.11
N GLN A 34 5.44 9.60 -1.16
CA GLN A 34 4.49 9.74 -2.26
C GLN A 34 4.30 8.44 -3.04
N ASN A 35 5.37 7.65 -3.23
CA ASN A 35 5.26 6.33 -3.85
C ASN A 35 4.37 5.40 -3.01
N VAL A 36 4.56 5.35 -1.69
CA VAL A 36 3.69 4.56 -0.81
C VAL A 36 2.24 5.03 -0.88
N LYS A 37 2.00 6.35 -0.88
CA LYS A 37 0.65 6.92 -1.03
C LYS A 37 0.00 6.57 -2.37
N SER A 38 0.76 6.61 -3.45
CA SER A 38 0.30 6.22 -4.78
C SER A 38 -0.07 4.73 -4.82
N LYS A 39 0.78 3.85 -4.26
CA LYS A 39 0.48 2.42 -4.15
C LYS A 39 -0.72 2.13 -3.26
N TRP A 40 -0.91 2.89 -2.18
CA TRP A 40 -2.12 2.81 -1.35
C TRP A 40 -3.38 3.13 -2.17
N ALA A 41 -3.35 4.19 -2.97
CA ALA A 41 -4.49 4.56 -3.82
C ALA A 41 -4.84 3.46 -4.84
N ASN A 42 -3.84 2.74 -5.35
CA ASN A 42 -4.09 1.59 -6.23
C ASN A 42 -4.79 0.44 -5.49
N VAL A 43 -4.36 0.12 -4.28
CA VAL A 43 -5.01 -0.91 -3.45
C VAL A 43 -6.45 -0.53 -3.14
N GLU A 44 -6.69 0.71 -2.73
CA GLU A 44 -8.03 1.23 -2.44
C GLU A 44 -8.95 1.14 -3.67
N SER A 45 -8.45 1.55 -4.83
CA SER A 45 -9.16 1.46 -6.11
C SER A 45 -9.56 0.03 -6.44
N ASP A 46 -8.67 -0.94 -6.25
CA ASP A 46 -8.96 -2.36 -6.53
C ASP A 46 -10.02 -2.94 -5.59
N TYR A 47 -10.00 -2.57 -4.30
CA TYR A 47 -11.06 -2.95 -3.36
C TYR A 47 -12.40 -2.30 -3.72
N HIS A 48 -12.40 -1.02 -4.12
CA HIS A 48 -13.60 -0.35 -4.60
C HIS A 48 -14.18 -1.00 -5.85
N GLN A 49 -13.33 -1.41 -6.80
CA GLN A 49 -13.75 -2.12 -8.01
C GLN A 49 -14.35 -3.48 -7.68
N LYS A 50 -13.75 -4.25 -6.76
CA LYS A 50 -14.32 -5.53 -6.29
C LYS A 50 -15.70 -5.33 -5.67
N ALA A 51 -15.86 -4.35 -4.79
CA ALA A 51 -17.15 -4.06 -4.15
C ALA A 51 -18.23 -3.65 -5.17
N GLN A 52 -17.89 -2.78 -6.13
CA GLN A 52 -18.81 -2.34 -7.19
C GLN A 52 -19.17 -3.49 -8.16
N GLY A 53 -18.19 -4.29 -8.56
CA GLY A 53 -18.39 -5.44 -9.44
C GLY A 53 -19.28 -6.52 -8.82
N GLN A 54 -19.10 -6.81 -7.53
CA GLN A 54 -19.96 -7.74 -6.80
C GLN A 54 -21.41 -7.25 -6.73
N LEU A 55 -21.64 -5.95 -6.48
CA LEU A 55 -22.97 -5.36 -6.45
C LEU A 55 -23.65 -5.39 -7.83
N SER A 56 -22.95 -4.97 -8.88
CA SER A 56 -23.47 -5.00 -10.25
C SER A 56 -23.80 -6.43 -10.71
N GLY A 57 -22.92 -7.39 -10.40
CA GLY A 57 -23.14 -8.81 -10.68
C GLY A 57 -24.29 -9.43 -9.89
N ALA A 58 -24.61 -8.93 -8.70
CA ALA A 58 -25.78 -9.37 -7.93
C ALA A 58 -27.09 -8.86 -8.55
N ILE A 59 -27.11 -7.60 -9.01
CA ILE A 59 -28.29 -7.00 -9.67
C ILE A 59 -28.55 -7.65 -11.03
N GLY A 60 -27.51 -7.93 -11.82
CA GLY A 60 -27.66 -8.62 -13.11
C GLY A 60 -28.26 -10.02 -12.97
N ARG A 61 -27.85 -10.77 -11.94
CA ARG A 61 -28.42 -12.09 -11.62
C ARG A 61 -29.87 -12.01 -11.15
N LEU A 62 -30.22 -10.98 -10.38
CA LEU A 62 -31.61 -10.73 -9.96
C LEU A 62 -32.53 -10.46 -11.16
N LEU A 63 -32.06 -9.69 -12.15
CA LEU A 63 -32.83 -9.37 -13.37
C LEU A 63 -33.01 -10.59 -14.29
N VAL A 64 -31.98 -11.44 -14.41
CA VAL A 64 -32.03 -12.67 -15.22
C VAL A 64 -32.94 -13.74 -14.60
N SER A 65 -33.03 -13.80 -13.26
CA SER A 65 -33.91 -14.75 -12.56
C SER A 65 -35.41 -14.49 -12.80
N VAL A 66 -35.79 -13.34 -13.36
CA VAL A 66 -37.19 -12.99 -13.63
C VAL A 66 -37.67 -13.52 -15.00
N GLU A 67 -36.76 -13.92 -15.90
CA GLU A 67 -37.12 -14.44 -17.22
C GLU A 67 -36.97 -15.98 -17.32
N ARG A 68 -38.02 -16.64 -17.81
CA ARG A 68 -38.39 -18.06 -17.64
C ARG A 68 -37.48 -19.14 -18.28
N TYR A 69 -36.15 -18.99 -18.40
CA TYR A 69 -35.27 -20.05 -18.95
C TYR A 69 -33.86 -20.06 -18.31
N PRO A 70 -33.62 -20.76 -17.18
CA PRO A 70 -32.48 -20.46 -16.29
C PRO A 70 -31.27 -21.41 -16.29
N GLU A 71 -31.40 -22.70 -16.63
CA GLU A 71 -30.38 -23.72 -16.26
C GLU A 71 -29.03 -23.62 -17.02
N LEU A 72 -29.07 -23.53 -18.35
CA LEU A 72 -27.86 -23.53 -19.18
C LEU A 72 -27.10 -22.19 -19.14
N LYS A 73 -27.83 -21.06 -19.07
CA LYS A 73 -27.24 -19.71 -18.97
C LYS A 73 -26.65 -19.42 -17.59
N ALA A 74 -27.24 -19.99 -16.54
CA ALA A 74 -26.71 -19.86 -15.19
C ALA A 74 -25.31 -20.50 -15.09
N THR A 75 -25.12 -21.71 -15.62
CA THR A 75 -23.84 -22.44 -15.48
C THR A 75 -22.66 -21.72 -16.14
N GLU A 76 -22.85 -21.14 -17.32
CA GLU A 76 -21.82 -20.35 -18.02
C GLU A 76 -21.54 -19.03 -17.28
N ALA A 77 -22.58 -18.29 -16.89
CA ALA A 77 -22.44 -17.05 -16.12
C ALA A 77 -21.77 -17.26 -14.73
N PHE A 78 -22.00 -18.40 -14.08
CA PHE A 78 -21.33 -18.76 -12.83
C PHE A 78 -19.84 -19.08 -13.04
N ARG A 79 -19.47 -19.78 -14.12
CA ARG A 79 -18.07 -20.04 -14.46
C ARG A 79 -17.32 -18.76 -14.80
N ASP A 80 -17.95 -17.85 -15.55
CA ASP A 80 -17.38 -16.55 -15.89
C ASP A 80 -17.20 -15.68 -14.64
N LEU A 81 -18.17 -15.67 -13.73
CA LEU A 81 -18.04 -14.98 -12.46
C LEU A 81 -16.89 -15.54 -11.62
N GLN A 82 -16.73 -16.87 -11.57
CA GLN A 82 -15.64 -17.50 -10.83
C GLN A 82 -14.28 -17.08 -11.40
N ALA A 83 -14.12 -17.07 -12.73
CA ALA A 83 -12.92 -16.59 -13.39
C ALA A 83 -12.66 -15.10 -13.14
N GLN A 84 -13.71 -14.26 -13.15
CA GLN A 84 -13.59 -12.83 -12.84
C GLN A 84 -13.22 -12.56 -11.39
N LEU A 85 -13.78 -13.33 -10.46
CA LEU A 85 -13.43 -13.25 -9.05
C LEU A 85 -11.97 -13.65 -8.82
N GLU A 86 -11.51 -14.75 -9.44
CA GLU A 86 -10.09 -15.16 -9.38
C GLU A 86 -9.17 -14.08 -9.97
N GLY A 87 -9.52 -13.50 -11.13
CA GLY A 87 -8.78 -12.39 -11.72
C GLY A 87 -8.74 -11.16 -10.81
N THR A 88 -9.85 -10.84 -10.15
CA THR A 88 -9.94 -9.71 -9.20
C THR A 88 -9.13 -9.97 -7.93
N GLU A 89 -9.20 -11.17 -7.36
CA GLU A 89 -8.38 -11.60 -6.22
C GLU A 89 -6.88 -11.52 -6.55
N ASN A 90 -6.49 -11.98 -7.74
CA ASN A 90 -5.10 -11.89 -8.17
C ASN A 90 -4.64 -10.42 -8.30
N ARG A 91 -5.47 -9.53 -8.86
CA ARG A 91 -5.15 -8.09 -8.92
C ARG A 91 -4.99 -7.47 -7.53
N ILE A 92 -5.92 -7.73 -6.60
CA ILE A 92 -5.83 -7.24 -5.22
C ILE A 92 -4.57 -7.76 -4.55
N LYS A 93 -4.24 -9.04 -4.73
CA LYS A 93 -3.01 -9.64 -4.19
C LYS A 93 -1.76 -8.94 -4.71
N VAL A 94 -1.68 -8.67 -6.00
CA VAL A 94 -0.55 -7.94 -6.61
C VAL A 94 -0.45 -6.53 -6.03
N SER A 95 -1.55 -5.77 -6.00
CA SER A 95 -1.55 -4.41 -5.46
C SER A 95 -1.15 -4.35 -3.98
N ARG A 96 -1.59 -5.32 -3.17
CA ARG A 96 -1.16 -5.45 -1.77
C ARG A 96 0.34 -5.71 -1.65
N ASN A 97 0.88 -6.62 -2.48
CA ASN A 97 2.32 -6.91 -2.50
C ASN A 97 3.13 -5.68 -2.93
N ASP A 98 2.67 -4.97 -3.95
CA ASP A 98 3.25 -3.72 -4.44
C ASP A 98 3.30 -2.64 -3.36
N PHE A 99 2.22 -2.47 -2.60
CA PHE A 99 2.19 -1.56 -1.46
C PHE A 99 3.21 -1.97 -0.39
N ASN A 100 3.21 -3.26 -0.01
CA ASN A 100 4.14 -3.76 1.01
C ASN A 100 5.60 -3.59 0.59
N ALA A 101 5.92 -3.80 -0.69
CA ALA A 101 7.25 -3.55 -1.24
C ALA A 101 7.63 -2.06 -1.18
N ALA A 102 6.70 -1.15 -1.51
CA ALA A 102 6.93 0.29 -1.40
C ALA A 102 7.14 0.73 0.06
N VAL A 103 6.34 0.19 0.99
CA VAL A 103 6.50 0.42 2.43
C VAL A 103 7.85 -0.09 2.93
N GLN A 104 8.28 -1.27 2.47
CA GLN A 104 9.58 -1.83 2.83
C GLN A 104 10.73 -0.94 2.35
N ASP A 105 10.70 -0.44 1.11
CA ASP A 105 11.74 0.45 0.59
C ASP A 105 11.78 1.79 1.35
N TYR A 106 10.61 2.34 1.68
CA TYR A 106 10.49 3.54 2.52
C TYR A 106 11.06 3.30 3.93
N ASN A 107 10.61 2.25 4.62
CA ASN A 107 11.06 1.91 5.97
C ASN A 107 12.56 1.62 6.02
N THR A 108 13.08 0.91 5.03
CA THR A 108 14.51 0.63 4.89
C THR A 108 15.31 1.92 4.73
N SER A 109 14.77 2.89 4.00
CA SER A 109 15.43 4.19 3.81
C SER A 109 15.44 4.98 5.10
N VAL A 110 14.29 5.11 5.78
CA VAL A 110 14.14 5.78 7.09
C VAL A 110 15.08 5.20 8.15
N LYS A 111 15.35 3.90 8.10
CA LYS A 111 16.22 3.18 9.05
C LYS A 111 17.71 3.15 8.66
N LYS A 112 18.08 3.63 7.47
CA LYS A 112 19.50 3.67 7.03
C LYS A 112 20.23 4.88 7.62
N PHE A 113 21.46 4.66 8.05
CA PHE A 113 22.37 5.74 8.44
C PHE A 113 22.76 6.59 7.19
N PRO A 114 22.87 7.93 7.28
CA PRO A 114 22.67 8.80 8.45
C PRO A 114 21.21 9.23 8.67
N MET A 115 20.30 8.87 7.75
CA MET A 115 18.92 9.33 7.72
C MET A 115 18.17 9.04 9.02
N VAL A 116 18.42 7.90 9.66
CA VAL A 116 17.81 7.49 10.94
C VAL A 116 17.99 8.52 12.08
N LEU A 117 19.03 9.35 12.03
CA LEU A 117 19.29 10.38 13.06
C LEU A 117 18.38 11.60 12.93
N PHE A 118 17.95 11.90 11.71
CA PHE A 118 17.15 13.09 11.41
C PHE A 118 15.71 12.76 10.98
N SER A 119 15.39 11.50 10.69
CA SER A 119 14.07 11.06 10.24
C SER A 119 12.95 11.44 11.21
N GLY A 120 13.15 11.20 12.52
CA GLY A 120 12.21 11.60 13.56
C GLY A 120 12.04 13.11 13.71
N MET A 121 13.12 13.88 13.50
CA MET A 121 13.10 15.35 13.55
C MET A 121 12.33 15.97 12.38
N PHE A 122 12.30 15.29 11.22
CA PHE A 122 11.57 15.72 10.02
C PHE A 122 10.20 15.02 9.85
N GLY A 123 9.75 14.23 10.82
CA GLY A 123 8.43 13.59 10.82
C GLY A 123 8.31 12.32 9.97
N PHE A 124 9.42 11.78 9.45
CA PHE A 124 9.43 10.53 8.69
C PHE A 124 9.54 9.34 9.66
N ASN A 125 8.42 8.68 9.89
CA ASN A 125 8.31 7.50 10.75
C ASN A 125 7.97 6.26 9.93
N GLU A 126 8.27 5.09 10.48
CA GLU A 126 7.95 3.79 9.87
C GLU A 126 6.45 3.69 9.50
N LYS A 127 6.18 3.15 8.31
CA LYS A 127 4.84 2.88 7.81
C LYS A 127 4.47 1.41 8.05
N GLY A 128 3.21 1.16 8.37
CA GLY A 128 2.66 -0.19 8.54
C GLY A 128 2.49 -0.92 7.21
N TYR A 129 2.63 -2.24 7.25
CA TYR A 129 2.36 -3.13 6.11
C TYR A 129 0.87 -3.50 6.05
N PHE A 130 0.36 -3.80 4.85
CA PHE A 130 -0.86 -4.57 4.69
C PHE A 130 -0.59 -6.03 5.08
N THR A 131 -0.84 -6.37 6.34
CA THR A 131 -0.88 -7.75 6.77
C THR A 131 -2.14 -8.42 6.22
N ALA A 132 -2.05 -9.67 5.78
CA ALA A 132 -3.25 -10.50 5.67
C ALA A 132 -3.75 -10.70 7.10
N GLU A 133 -5.04 -10.52 7.33
CA GLU A 133 -5.64 -10.79 8.64
C GLU A 133 -5.14 -12.14 9.16
N ALA A 134 -4.68 -12.16 10.42
CA ALA A 134 -4.18 -13.35 11.07
C ALA A 134 -5.30 -14.41 11.11
N GLY A 135 -5.26 -15.34 10.15
CA GLY A 135 -6.34 -16.31 9.93
C GLY A 135 -6.45 -16.79 8.48
N ALA A 136 -6.02 -15.99 7.50
CA ALA A 136 -6.03 -16.37 6.08
C ALA A 136 -4.99 -17.44 5.70
N GLU A 137 -4.04 -17.75 6.60
CA GLU A 137 -2.99 -18.77 6.37
C GLU A 137 -3.38 -20.17 6.86
N LYS A 138 -4.46 -20.30 7.65
CA LYS A 138 -4.97 -21.63 8.05
C LYS A 138 -6.02 -22.08 7.06
N ALA A 139 -5.60 -22.83 6.03
CA ALA A 139 -6.52 -23.67 5.28
C ALA A 139 -7.28 -24.57 6.30
N PRO A 140 -8.63 -24.59 6.31
CA PRO A 140 -9.36 -25.50 7.18
C PRO A 140 -8.94 -26.92 6.81
N THR A 141 -8.37 -27.64 7.77
CA THR A 141 -8.02 -29.05 7.61
C THR A 141 -9.32 -29.82 7.56
N VAL A 142 -9.75 -30.22 6.37
CA VAL A 142 -10.95 -31.07 6.21
C VAL A 142 -10.55 -32.48 6.61
N ASP A 143 -10.85 -32.81 7.86
CA ASP A 143 -10.77 -34.18 8.36
C ASP A 143 -11.98 -34.96 7.82
N PHE A 144 -11.75 -35.84 6.84
CA PHE A 144 -12.78 -36.69 6.24
C PHE A 144 -13.09 -37.94 7.06
N ASN A 145 -12.60 -38.04 8.31
CA ASN A 145 -12.86 -39.17 9.17
C ASN A 145 -14.05 -38.90 10.10
N LYS A 146 -15.25 -39.03 9.56
CA LYS A 146 -16.44 -39.42 10.33
C LYS A 146 -17.48 -40.10 9.46
#